data_AF-A0AAU1NPZ1-F1
#
_entry.id   AF-A0AAU1NPZ1-F1
#
_cell.length_a   1.000
_cell.length_b   1.000
_cell.length_c   1.000
_cell.angle_alpha   90.00
_cell.angle_beta   90.00
_cell.angle_gamma   90.00
#
_symmetry.space_group_name_H-M   'P 1'
#
loop_
_entity.id
_entity.type
_entity.pdbx_description
1 polymer ?
#
loop_
_entity_poly.entity_id
_entity_poly.type
_entity_poly.pdbx_seq_one_letter_code
_entity_poly.pdbx_strand_id
1 'polypeptide(L)'
;MIETPSPSALAQAARAIAPGARARCVRRLAGGTHATTHLLHVGPPEQELVLRRFPPGDPAPGYEAGVLAALEGLDGWAPRLVDADPDGSRYGAPAVLITRIPGNADITNVPPAEAATQLGRVLALIHATPTARLSGLRDGTGAALAASARTGDRGPAATVVAAHGYRLAEQQRVLTHYDFWSGNVLWQQQTLTGVVDWSGASLAPRGFDVSWCRLDLALLHGPDTAETFLTAYEEAAGVAVADTALWDLFALSNSYRTVETWLPNYHDLGRGDLSAIDLRERHTRWTEVHL
;
A
#
# COMPACT_ATOMS: atom_id res chain seq x y z
N MET A 1 8.70 -16.15 -19.86
CA MET A 1 8.49 -15.09 -20.88
C MET A 1 7.83 -13.92 -20.19
N ILE A 2 8.40 -12.72 -20.31
CA ILE A 2 7.82 -11.49 -19.76
C ILE A 2 6.61 -11.16 -20.65
N GLU A 3 5.41 -11.20 -20.09
CA GLU A 3 4.18 -11.00 -20.87
C GLU A 3 3.95 -9.51 -21.12
N THR A 4 4.58 -8.99 -22.18
CA THR A 4 4.39 -7.63 -22.69
C THR A 4 2.90 -7.35 -22.94
N PRO A 5 2.40 -6.11 -22.73
CA PRO A 5 1.03 -5.76 -23.08
C PRO A 5 0.75 -6.02 -24.57
N SER A 6 -0.45 -6.51 -24.87
CA SER A 6 -0.85 -6.78 -26.25
C SER A 6 -0.90 -5.48 -27.07
N PRO A 7 -0.79 -5.55 -28.42
CA PRO A 7 -0.98 -4.39 -29.28
C PRO A 7 -2.33 -3.69 -29.07
N SER A 8 -3.40 -4.44 -28.75
CA SER A 8 -4.72 -3.87 -28.45
C SER A 8 -4.72 -3.07 -27.14
N ALA A 9 -4.05 -3.57 -26.10
CA ALA A 9 -3.90 -2.88 -24.81
C ALA A 9 -3.09 -1.57 -24.97
N LEU A 10 -2.01 -1.59 -25.76
CA LEU A 10 -1.25 -0.37 -26.07
C LEU A 10 -2.09 0.63 -26.87
N ALA A 11 -2.85 0.18 -27.87
CA ALA A 11 -3.74 1.05 -28.62
C ALA A 11 -4.84 1.65 -27.73
N GLN A 12 -5.33 0.91 -26.72
CA GLN A 12 -6.28 1.44 -25.74
C GLN A 12 -5.64 2.51 -24.85
N ALA A 13 -4.44 2.26 -24.32
CA ALA A 13 -3.71 3.26 -23.53
C ALA A 13 -3.48 4.56 -24.32
N ALA A 14 -3.17 4.45 -25.62
CA ALA A 14 -3.05 5.61 -26.49
C ALA A 14 -4.36 6.38 -26.65
N ARG A 15 -5.47 5.67 -26.92
CA ARG A 15 -6.81 6.28 -27.05
C ARG A 15 -7.26 7.00 -25.79
N ALA A 16 -6.88 6.51 -24.61
CA ALA A 16 -7.20 7.14 -23.33
C ALA A 16 -6.57 8.54 -23.17
N ILE A 17 -5.47 8.82 -23.89
CA ILE A 17 -4.78 10.12 -23.83
C ILE A 17 -5.28 11.07 -24.91
N ALA A 18 -5.23 10.67 -26.18
CA ALA A 18 -5.68 11.50 -27.29
C ALA A 18 -5.94 10.68 -28.56
N PRO A 19 -6.90 11.11 -29.41
CA PRO A 19 -7.04 10.55 -30.75
C PRO A 19 -5.72 10.63 -31.53
N GLY A 20 -5.28 9.50 -32.10
CA GLY A 20 -4.05 9.43 -32.89
C GLY A 20 -2.75 9.35 -32.08
N ALA A 21 -2.80 9.36 -30.75
CA ALA A 21 -1.63 9.08 -29.92
C ALA A 21 -1.08 7.66 -30.19
N ARG A 22 0.18 7.44 -29.84
CA ARG A 22 0.82 6.12 -29.87
C ARG A 22 1.32 5.78 -28.48
N ALA A 23 1.23 4.50 -28.12
CA ALA A 23 1.77 3.97 -26.89
C ALA A 23 2.80 2.88 -27.19
N ARG A 24 3.86 2.84 -26.40
CA ARG A 24 4.84 1.75 -26.42
C ARG A 24 5.17 1.30 -24.99
N CYS A 25 5.30 -0.01 -24.80
CA CYS A 25 5.81 -0.56 -23.55
C CYS A 25 7.32 -0.29 -23.48
N VAL A 26 7.77 0.31 -22.38
CA VAL A 26 9.20 0.55 -22.10
C VAL A 26 9.78 -0.66 -21.40
N ARG A 27 9.19 -1.04 -20.27
CA ARG A 27 9.64 -2.15 -19.44
C ARG A 27 8.54 -2.60 -18.50
N ARG A 28 8.66 -3.84 -18.02
CA ARG A 28 7.93 -4.29 -16.83
C ARG A 28 8.53 -3.59 -15.59
N LEU A 29 7.68 -3.19 -14.66
CA LEU A 29 8.11 -2.74 -13.34
C LEU A 29 8.16 -3.97 -12.41
N ALA A 30 9.25 -4.09 -11.65
CA ALA A 30 9.35 -5.05 -10.56
C ALA A 30 8.55 -4.54 -9.35
N GLY A 31 8.18 -5.44 -8.44
CA GLY A 31 7.28 -5.14 -7.32
C GLY A 31 5.81 -5.37 -7.66
N GLY A 32 5.04 -5.77 -6.64
CA GLY A 32 3.64 -6.15 -6.75
C GLY A 32 3.44 -7.60 -7.21
N THR A 33 3.03 -8.48 -6.29
CA THR A 33 2.72 -9.89 -6.60
C THR A 33 1.31 -10.07 -7.16
N HIS A 34 0.45 -9.08 -6.95
CA HIS A 34 -0.98 -9.13 -7.29
C HIS A 34 -1.29 -8.71 -8.73
N ALA A 35 -0.46 -7.84 -9.32
CA ALA A 35 -0.68 -7.29 -10.66
C ALA A 35 0.62 -7.28 -11.48
N THR A 36 0.48 -7.46 -12.79
CA THR A 36 1.60 -7.25 -13.72
C THR A 36 1.63 -5.79 -14.15
N THR A 37 2.68 -5.09 -13.74
CA THR A 37 2.82 -3.64 -13.93
C THR A 37 3.81 -3.28 -15.03
N HIS A 38 3.44 -2.37 -15.93
CA HIS A 38 4.27 -1.94 -17.05
C HIS A 38 4.38 -0.41 -17.14
N LEU A 39 5.58 0.09 -17.42
CA LEU A 39 5.82 1.47 -17.80
C LEU A 39 5.59 1.64 -19.30
N LEU A 40 4.75 2.60 -19.66
CA LEU A 40 4.41 2.97 -21.03
C LEU A 40 4.86 4.40 -21.33
N HIS A 41 5.32 4.65 -22.55
CA HIS A 41 5.38 6.01 -23.11
C HIS A 41 4.17 6.21 -24.04
N VAL A 42 3.41 7.29 -23.84
CA VAL A 42 2.19 7.61 -24.60
C VAL A 42 2.19 9.08 -25.03
N GLY A 43 2.02 9.38 -26.32
CA GLY A 43 2.03 10.78 -26.81
C GLY A 43 2.52 10.95 -28.26
N PRO A 44 2.45 12.18 -28.83
CA PRO A 44 3.14 13.37 -28.32
C PRO A 44 2.28 14.42 -27.56
N PRO A 45 2.87 15.20 -26.61
CA PRO A 45 4.21 15.00 -26.03
C PRO A 45 4.26 13.65 -25.29
N GLU A 46 5.41 12.96 -25.32
CA GLU A 46 5.54 11.66 -24.64
C GLU A 46 5.34 11.84 -23.12
N GLN A 47 4.41 11.08 -22.57
CA GLN A 47 4.12 11.00 -21.14
C GLN A 47 4.38 9.58 -20.65
N GLU A 48 4.92 9.45 -19.43
CA GLU A 48 5.11 8.17 -18.76
C GLU A 48 3.86 7.78 -17.98
N LEU A 49 3.27 6.64 -18.36
CA LEU A 49 2.11 6.06 -17.68
C LEU A 49 2.44 4.66 -17.18
N VAL A 50 1.69 4.22 -16.18
CA VAL A 50 1.80 2.87 -15.62
C VAL A 50 0.51 2.12 -15.92
N LEU A 51 0.64 0.99 -16.61
CA LEU A 51 -0.46 0.05 -16.84
C LEU A 51 -0.33 -1.12 -15.86
N ARG A 52 -1.30 -1.25 -14.94
CA ARG A 52 -1.43 -2.39 -14.04
C ARG A 52 -2.49 -3.34 -14.61
N ARG A 53 -2.16 -4.61 -14.79
CA ARG A 53 -3.09 -5.66 -15.23
C ARG A 53 -3.19 -6.74 -14.17
N PHE A 54 -4.40 -7.14 -13.86
CA PHE A 54 -4.75 -8.03 -12.76
C PHE A 54 -5.29 -9.36 -13.30
N PRO A 55 -5.32 -10.42 -12.47
CA PRO A 55 -5.96 -11.68 -12.85
C PRO A 55 -7.43 -11.51 -13.26
N PRO A 56 -7.96 -12.34 -14.15
CA PRO A 56 -9.39 -12.32 -14.49
C PRO A 56 -10.29 -12.50 -13.26
N GLY A 57 -11.35 -11.69 -13.17
CA GLY A 57 -12.32 -11.73 -12.07
C GLY A 57 -11.87 -11.03 -10.78
N ASP A 58 -10.68 -10.41 -10.79
CA ASP A 58 -10.18 -9.65 -9.64
C ASP A 58 -10.94 -8.32 -9.48
N PRO A 59 -11.49 -8.01 -8.29
CA PRO A 59 -12.21 -6.76 -8.06
C PRO A 59 -11.28 -5.55 -7.79
N ALA A 60 -9.98 -5.78 -7.53
CA ALA A 60 -9.00 -4.73 -7.20
C ALA A 60 -8.92 -3.56 -8.21
N PRO A 61 -9.00 -3.76 -9.54
CA PRO A 61 -8.97 -2.64 -10.49
C PRO A 61 -10.13 -1.66 -10.28
N GLY A 62 -11.32 -2.18 -9.94
CA GLY A 62 -12.49 -1.36 -9.66
C GLY A 62 -12.33 -0.56 -8.36
N TYR A 63 -11.81 -1.20 -7.31
CA TYR A 63 -11.51 -0.53 -6.04
C TYR A 63 -10.44 0.55 -6.20
N GLU A 64 -9.33 0.22 -6.88
CA GLU A 64 -8.25 1.17 -7.12
C GLU A 64 -8.72 2.36 -7.96
N ALA A 65 -9.49 2.12 -9.02
CA ALA A 65 -10.05 3.20 -9.83
C ALA A 65 -10.93 4.15 -9.00
N GLY A 66 -11.80 3.60 -8.15
CA GLY A 66 -12.65 4.39 -7.26
C GLY A 66 -11.85 5.26 -6.29
N VAL A 67 -10.80 4.69 -5.68
CA VAL A 67 -9.90 5.40 -4.76
C VAL A 67 -9.12 6.49 -5.50
N LEU A 68 -8.45 6.17 -6.61
CA LEU A 68 -7.61 7.13 -7.32
C LEU A 68 -8.43 8.29 -7.90
N ALA A 69 -9.70 8.04 -8.27
CA ALA A 69 -10.64 9.10 -8.63
C ALA A 69 -10.95 10.04 -7.45
N ALA A 70 -11.11 9.49 -6.23
CA ALA A 70 -11.34 10.29 -5.02
C ALA A 70 -10.10 11.07 -4.56
N LEU A 71 -8.90 10.52 -4.79
CA LEU A 71 -7.63 11.18 -4.42
C LEU A 71 -7.28 12.33 -5.35
N GLU A 72 -7.64 12.22 -6.64
CA GLU A 72 -7.26 13.18 -7.68
C GLU A 72 -5.74 13.47 -7.71
N GLY A 73 -4.95 12.44 -7.40
CA GLY A 73 -3.49 12.51 -7.33
C GLY A 73 -2.93 13.02 -6.00
N LEU A 74 -3.76 13.42 -5.03
CA LEU A 74 -3.37 13.81 -3.67
C LEU A 74 -2.16 14.77 -3.68
N ASP A 75 -2.27 15.90 -4.38
CA ASP A 75 -1.20 16.90 -4.54
C ASP A 75 0.15 16.33 -5.05
N GLY A 76 0.10 15.22 -5.80
CA GLY A 76 1.27 14.53 -6.35
C GLY A 76 1.75 13.34 -5.51
N TRP A 77 1.17 13.10 -4.33
CA TRP A 77 1.52 11.95 -3.48
C TRP A 77 0.91 10.64 -3.96
N ALA A 78 -0.13 10.68 -4.80
CA ALA A 78 -0.75 9.50 -5.36
C ALA A 78 -0.78 9.57 -6.90
N PRO A 79 -0.77 8.44 -7.61
CA PRO A 79 -1.06 8.42 -9.04
C PRO A 79 -2.42 9.04 -9.35
N ARG A 80 -2.56 9.71 -10.49
CA ARG A 80 -3.87 10.04 -11.06
C ARG A 80 -4.36 8.89 -11.92
N LEU A 81 -5.66 8.58 -11.81
CA LEU A 81 -6.32 7.66 -12.72
C LEU A 81 -6.41 8.27 -14.13
N VAL A 82 -6.04 7.49 -15.14
CA VAL A 82 -6.17 7.86 -16.56
C VAL A 82 -7.29 7.08 -17.22
N ASP A 83 -7.34 5.76 -17.01
CA ASP A 83 -8.38 4.87 -17.54
C ASP A 83 -8.50 3.65 -16.61
N ALA A 84 -9.68 3.04 -16.57
CA ALA A 84 -9.95 1.84 -15.77
C ALA A 84 -10.80 0.87 -16.56
N ASP A 85 -10.41 -0.39 -16.59
CA ASP A 85 -11.09 -1.46 -17.33
C ASP A 85 -11.29 -2.68 -16.41
N PRO A 86 -12.19 -2.60 -15.42
CA PRO A 86 -12.32 -3.66 -14.41
C PRO A 86 -12.80 -5.01 -14.97
N ASP A 87 -13.48 -5.01 -16.12
CA ASP A 87 -13.90 -6.24 -16.81
C ASP A 87 -12.85 -6.80 -17.78
N GLY A 88 -11.81 -6.01 -18.08
CA GLY A 88 -10.73 -6.38 -18.98
C GLY A 88 -11.09 -6.42 -20.47
N SER A 89 -12.27 -5.93 -20.87
CA SER A 89 -12.76 -5.99 -22.25
C SER A 89 -11.89 -5.19 -23.24
N ARG A 90 -11.16 -4.16 -22.77
CA ARG A 90 -10.35 -3.27 -23.61
C ARG A 90 -8.85 -3.53 -23.51
N TYR A 91 -8.36 -3.89 -22.33
CA TYR A 91 -6.93 -4.20 -22.10
C TYR A 91 -6.60 -5.70 -22.16
N GLY A 92 -7.61 -6.56 -22.37
CA GLY A 92 -7.47 -8.02 -22.44
C GLY A 92 -7.32 -8.71 -21.07
N ALA A 93 -7.31 -7.92 -20.00
CA ALA A 93 -7.33 -8.35 -18.60
C ALA A 93 -7.81 -7.16 -17.76
N PRO A 94 -8.42 -7.40 -16.58
CA PRO A 94 -8.80 -6.32 -15.68
C PRO A 94 -7.61 -5.37 -15.43
N ALA A 95 -7.80 -4.07 -15.59
CA ALA A 95 -6.67 -3.14 -15.63
C ALA A 95 -6.98 -1.73 -15.11
N VAL A 96 -5.93 -1.05 -14.65
CA VAL A 96 -5.93 0.41 -14.47
C VAL A 96 -4.72 1.01 -15.18
N LEU A 97 -4.94 2.16 -15.81
CA LEU A 97 -3.91 3.01 -16.39
C LEU A 97 -3.81 4.27 -15.53
N ILE A 98 -2.62 4.55 -15.01
CA ILE A 98 -2.38 5.62 -14.06
C ILE A 98 -1.15 6.44 -14.45
N THR A 99 -1.03 7.66 -13.95
CA THR A 99 0.18 8.46 -14.13
C THR A 99 1.36 7.85 -13.38
N ARG A 100 2.57 7.95 -13.94
CA ARG A 100 3.78 7.59 -13.20
C ARG A 100 4.07 8.62 -12.10
N ILE A 101 4.39 8.14 -10.90
CA ILE A 101 5.04 8.95 -9.86
C ILE A 101 6.56 8.82 -9.99
N PRO A 102 7.34 9.93 -9.99
CA PRO A 102 8.79 9.88 -10.01
C PRO A 102 9.37 9.19 -8.77
N GLY A 103 10.50 8.51 -8.95
CA GLY A 103 11.20 7.81 -7.88
C GLY A 103 11.29 6.30 -8.11
N ASN A 104 11.90 5.60 -7.14
CA ASN A 104 12.06 4.16 -7.11
C ASN A 104 11.68 3.64 -5.71
N ALA A 105 11.13 2.43 -5.65
CA ALA A 105 10.97 1.72 -4.38
C ALA A 105 12.35 1.23 -3.93
N ASP A 106 12.73 1.59 -2.71
CA ASP A 106 14.01 1.24 -2.09
C ASP A 106 13.84 1.42 -0.57
N ILE A 107 14.23 0.41 0.21
CA ILE A 107 14.12 0.44 1.69
C ILE A 107 15.51 0.54 2.36
N THR A 108 16.54 0.89 1.58
CA THR A 108 17.95 0.94 2.00
C THR A 108 18.64 2.27 1.70
N ASN A 109 18.03 3.13 0.88
CA ASN A 109 18.59 4.40 0.41
C ASN A 109 18.60 5.54 1.43
N VAL A 110 17.87 5.41 2.53
CA VAL A 110 17.73 6.46 3.57
C VAL A 110 18.00 5.84 4.96
N PRO A 111 18.68 6.56 5.88
CA PRO A 111 18.81 6.11 7.26
C PRO A 111 17.44 5.75 7.87
N PRO A 112 17.30 4.61 8.59
CA PRO A 112 16.00 4.13 9.04
C PRO A 112 15.15 5.14 9.81
N ALA A 113 15.75 5.92 10.70
CA ALA A 113 15.05 6.96 11.48
C ALA A 113 14.54 8.11 10.60
N GLU A 114 15.30 8.52 9.59
CA GLU A 114 14.88 9.54 8.62
C GLU A 114 13.75 9.02 7.72
N ALA A 115 13.86 7.75 7.28
CA ALA A 115 12.81 7.10 6.51
C ALA A 115 11.50 7.00 7.31
N ALA A 116 11.58 6.54 8.56
CA ALA A 116 10.46 6.47 9.49
C ALA A 116 9.78 7.83 9.71
N THR A 117 10.57 8.90 9.85
CA THR A 117 10.04 10.27 10.00
C THR A 117 9.26 10.70 8.76
N GLN A 118 9.78 10.45 7.56
CA GLN A 118 9.10 10.81 6.31
C GLN A 118 7.84 9.97 6.08
N LEU A 119 7.89 8.66 6.37
CA LEU A 119 6.73 7.77 6.32
C LEU A 119 5.61 8.26 7.23
N GLY A 120 5.92 8.64 8.47
CA GLY A 120 4.93 9.12 9.44
C GLY A 120 4.24 10.41 8.96
N ARG A 121 5.03 11.37 8.46
CA ARG A 121 4.49 12.64 7.93
C ARG A 121 3.61 12.44 6.69
N VAL A 122 4.01 11.55 5.79
CA VAL A 122 3.24 11.26 4.57
C VAL A 122 1.95 10.51 4.90
N LEU A 123 1.98 9.57 5.83
CA LEU A 123 0.76 8.90 6.27
C LEU A 123 -0.22 9.87 6.95
N ALA A 124 0.28 10.81 7.75
CA ALA A 124 -0.55 11.87 8.33
C ALA A 124 -1.23 12.73 7.26
N LEU A 125 -0.52 13.07 6.17
CA LEU A 125 -1.07 13.78 5.01
C LEU A 125 -2.20 12.96 4.35
N ILE A 126 -1.99 11.66 4.15
CA ILE A 126 -3.02 10.77 3.58
C ILE A 126 -4.27 10.75 4.48
N HIS A 127 -4.08 10.57 5.79
CA HIS A 127 -5.16 10.51 6.77
C HIS A 127 -5.91 11.85 6.94
N ALA A 128 -5.29 12.97 6.55
CA ALA A 128 -5.92 14.30 6.54
C ALA A 128 -6.84 14.52 5.33
N THR A 129 -6.93 13.57 4.39
CA THR A 129 -7.83 13.67 3.23
C THR A 129 -9.29 13.87 3.68
N PRO A 130 -9.98 14.93 3.22
CA PRO A 130 -11.35 15.21 3.67
C PRO A 130 -12.31 14.06 3.39
N THR A 131 -13.01 13.58 4.44
CA THR A 131 -13.94 12.45 4.35
C THR A 131 -15.08 12.65 3.35
N ALA A 132 -15.42 13.89 3.02
CA ALA A 132 -16.38 14.24 1.97
C ALA A 132 -15.97 13.71 0.59
N ARG A 133 -14.66 13.58 0.31
CA ARG A 133 -14.14 12.98 -0.93
C ARG A 133 -14.22 11.45 -0.93
N LEU A 134 -14.38 10.85 0.24
CA LEU A 134 -14.29 9.42 0.46
C LEU A 134 -15.66 8.72 0.43
N SER A 135 -16.72 9.46 0.09
CA SER A 135 -18.07 8.92 -0.02
C SER A 135 -18.12 7.80 -1.07
N GLY A 136 -18.44 6.59 -0.65
CA GLY A 136 -18.51 5.42 -1.52
C GLY A 136 -17.27 4.52 -1.50
N LEU A 137 -16.21 4.89 -0.76
CA LEU A 137 -15.13 3.95 -0.47
C LEU A 137 -15.63 2.81 0.43
N ARG A 138 -15.06 1.63 0.23
CA ARG A 138 -15.41 0.42 0.98
C ARG A 138 -15.12 0.58 2.48
N ASP A 139 -15.87 -0.15 3.30
CA ASP A 139 -15.59 -0.30 4.73
C ASP A 139 -14.40 -1.25 4.92
N GLY A 140 -13.24 -0.69 5.20
CA GLY A 140 -12.00 -1.43 5.43
C GLY A 140 -12.06 -2.25 6.73
N THR A 141 -12.66 -1.70 7.78
CA THR A 141 -12.80 -2.39 9.07
C THR A 141 -13.66 -3.63 8.95
N GLY A 142 -14.83 -3.51 8.29
CA GLY A 142 -15.70 -4.65 8.03
C GLY A 142 -15.03 -5.72 7.17
N ALA A 143 -14.27 -5.31 6.15
CA ALA A 143 -13.52 -6.23 5.30
C ALA A 143 -12.44 -7.00 6.07
N ALA A 144 -11.70 -6.32 6.95
CA ALA A 144 -10.66 -6.93 7.77
C ALA A 144 -11.25 -7.97 8.74
N LEU A 145 -12.29 -7.59 9.49
CA LEU A 145 -12.96 -8.49 10.43
C LEU A 145 -13.52 -9.73 9.74
N ALA A 146 -14.12 -9.56 8.55
CA ALA A 146 -14.61 -10.67 7.76
C ALA A 146 -13.48 -11.57 7.26
N ALA A 147 -12.31 -11.01 6.92
CA ALA A 147 -11.15 -11.79 6.54
C ALA A 147 -10.58 -12.61 7.71
N SER A 148 -10.41 -11.99 8.88
CA SER A 148 -9.93 -12.66 10.10
C SER A 148 -10.87 -13.80 10.52
N ALA A 149 -12.20 -13.60 10.41
CA ALA A 149 -13.18 -14.65 10.70
C ALA A 149 -13.08 -15.86 9.74
N ARG A 150 -12.77 -15.65 8.45
CA ARG A 150 -12.62 -16.72 7.46
C ARG A 150 -11.34 -17.52 7.63
N THR A 151 -10.23 -16.86 7.94
CA THR A 151 -8.92 -17.52 8.09
C THR A 151 -8.78 -18.24 9.42
N GLY A 152 -9.59 -17.85 10.42
CA GLY A 152 -9.53 -18.34 11.78
C GLY A 152 -8.33 -17.75 12.50
N ASP A 153 -8.60 -16.97 13.53
CA ASP A 153 -7.60 -16.23 14.29
C ASP A 153 -6.74 -17.20 15.12
N ARG A 154 -5.42 -17.22 14.91
CA ARG A 154 -4.56 -18.35 15.36
C ARG A 154 -3.19 -17.95 15.91
N GLY A 155 -2.91 -16.66 16.08
CA GLY A 155 -1.69 -16.17 16.70
C GLY A 155 -1.86 -15.91 18.20
N PRO A 156 -0.78 -15.72 18.98
CA PRO A 156 -0.86 -15.39 20.41
C PRO A 156 -1.70 -14.14 20.71
N ALA A 157 -1.73 -13.18 19.79
CA ALA A 157 -2.52 -11.95 19.88
C ALA A 157 -4.04 -12.14 19.66
N ALA A 158 -4.47 -13.23 19.04
CA ALA A 158 -5.84 -13.41 18.55
C ALA A 158 -6.90 -13.28 19.65
N THR A 159 -6.65 -13.87 20.83
CA THR A 159 -7.62 -13.82 21.95
C THR A 159 -7.82 -12.40 22.47
N VAL A 160 -6.74 -11.61 22.55
CA VAL A 160 -6.78 -10.23 23.02
C VAL A 160 -7.50 -9.35 21.99
N VAL A 161 -7.17 -9.52 20.71
CA VAL A 161 -7.82 -8.80 19.60
C VAL A 161 -9.31 -9.14 19.52
N ALA A 162 -9.69 -10.41 19.69
CA ALA A 162 -11.09 -10.82 19.71
C ALA A 162 -11.85 -10.22 20.90
N ALA A 163 -11.23 -10.16 22.09
CA ALA A 163 -11.86 -9.63 23.29
C ALA A 163 -12.01 -8.09 23.28
N HIS A 164 -11.08 -7.38 22.63
CA HIS A 164 -10.99 -5.91 22.72
C HIS A 164 -11.15 -5.19 21.37
N GLY A 165 -11.29 -5.91 20.25
CA GLY A 165 -11.33 -5.35 18.91
C GLY A 165 -12.49 -4.37 18.65
N TYR A 166 -13.56 -4.42 19.44
CA TYR A 166 -14.63 -3.42 19.39
C TYR A 166 -14.11 -2.00 19.64
N ARG A 167 -13.12 -1.83 20.54
CA ARG A 167 -12.46 -0.54 20.81
C ARG A 167 -11.78 0.04 19.58
N LEU A 168 -11.22 -0.83 18.74
CA LEU A 168 -10.59 -0.43 17.49
C LEU A 168 -11.63 0.00 16.45
N ALA A 169 -12.70 -0.78 16.31
CA ALA A 169 -13.74 -0.57 15.30
C ALA A 169 -14.56 0.73 15.51
N GLU A 170 -14.67 1.19 16.75
CA GLU A 170 -15.39 2.41 17.12
C GLU A 170 -14.59 3.70 16.90
N GLN A 171 -13.29 3.61 16.61
CA GLN A 171 -12.44 4.78 16.40
C GLN A 171 -12.78 5.56 15.12
N GLN A 172 -12.38 6.83 15.08
CA GLN A 172 -12.58 7.70 13.93
C GLN A 172 -11.96 7.10 12.66
N ARG A 173 -12.78 6.97 11.61
CA ARG A 173 -12.36 6.48 10.30
C ARG A 173 -11.77 7.62 9.46
N VAL A 174 -10.69 7.30 8.76
CA VAL A 174 -9.97 8.16 7.82
C VAL A 174 -9.80 7.40 6.49
N LEU A 175 -9.29 8.07 5.46
CA LEU A 175 -8.71 7.34 4.33
C LEU A 175 -7.53 6.53 4.85
N THR A 176 -7.56 5.22 4.66
CA THR A 176 -6.40 4.33 4.87
C THR A 176 -5.93 3.75 3.55
N HIS A 177 -4.62 3.65 3.36
CA HIS A 177 -3.98 2.94 2.26
C HIS A 177 -4.25 1.44 2.34
N TYR A 178 -4.38 0.89 3.56
CA TYR A 178 -4.66 -0.52 3.88
C TYR A 178 -3.49 -1.49 3.64
N ASP A 179 -2.45 -1.04 2.97
CA ASP A 179 -1.16 -1.72 2.83
C ASP A 179 -0.01 -0.70 2.88
N PHE A 180 -0.03 0.18 3.89
CA PHE A 180 1.01 1.20 4.04
C PHE A 180 2.26 0.61 4.69
N TRP A 181 3.29 0.32 3.88
CA TRP A 181 4.59 -0.17 4.33
C TRP A 181 5.70 0.42 3.45
N SER A 182 6.96 0.25 3.88
CA SER A 182 8.13 0.88 3.25
C SER A 182 8.34 0.53 1.76
N GLY A 183 7.81 -0.58 1.28
CA GLY A 183 7.90 -0.98 -0.13
C GLY A 183 6.86 -0.37 -1.07
N ASN A 184 5.80 0.24 -0.53
CA ASN A 184 4.76 0.92 -1.31
C ASN A 184 4.99 2.44 -1.42
N VAL A 185 6.18 2.92 -1.03
CA VAL A 185 6.58 4.32 -1.21
C VAL A 185 7.72 4.44 -2.21
N LEU A 186 7.78 5.58 -2.88
CA LEU A 186 8.82 5.91 -3.84
C LEU A 186 9.75 6.97 -3.28
N TRP A 187 11.02 6.82 -3.64
CA TRP A 187 12.08 7.73 -3.24
C TRP A 187 12.79 8.30 -4.45
N GLN A 188 13.20 9.55 -4.34
CA GLN A 188 14.19 10.15 -5.21
C GLN A 188 15.29 10.72 -4.35
N GLN A 189 16.52 10.22 -4.54
CA GLN A 189 17.65 10.50 -3.65
C GLN A 189 17.29 10.04 -2.22
N GLN A 190 17.06 10.97 -1.29
CA GLN A 190 16.69 10.69 0.09
C GLN A 190 15.33 11.27 0.49
N THR A 191 14.52 11.65 -0.50
CA THR A 191 13.20 12.26 -0.29
C THR A 191 12.11 11.33 -0.79
N LEU A 192 11.11 11.10 0.05
CA LEU A 192 9.89 10.36 -0.31
C LEU A 192 9.09 11.23 -1.28
N THR A 193 8.75 10.67 -2.45
CA THR A 193 8.10 11.39 -3.56
C THR A 193 6.66 10.98 -3.82
N GLY A 194 6.22 9.82 -3.34
CA GLY A 194 4.82 9.41 -3.41
C GLY A 194 4.58 7.98 -2.95
N VAL A 195 3.31 7.60 -2.99
CA VAL A 195 2.79 6.32 -2.50
C VAL A 195 2.05 5.62 -3.64
N VAL A 196 2.27 4.32 -3.77
CA VAL A 196 1.71 3.47 -4.83
C VAL A 196 0.98 2.27 -4.25
N ASP A 197 0.25 1.56 -5.10
CA ASP A 197 -0.57 0.41 -4.74
C ASP A 197 -1.80 0.70 -3.86
N TRP A 198 -2.64 1.59 -4.37
CA TRP A 198 -3.88 2.01 -3.71
C TRP A 198 -5.04 1.01 -3.84
N SER A 199 -4.79 -0.21 -4.30
CA SER A 199 -5.82 -1.22 -4.54
C SER A 199 -6.53 -1.68 -3.27
N GLY A 200 -5.84 -1.60 -2.14
CA GLY A 200 -6.37 -1.87 -0.81
C GLY A 200 -7.09 -0.68 -0.17
N ALA A 201 -6.95 0.54 -0.67
CA ALA A 201 -7.35 1.70 0.12
C ALA A 201 -8.86 1.73 0.42
N SER A 202 -9.20 2.19 1.62
CA SER A 202 -10.56 2.12 2.16
C SER A 202 -10.76 3.05 3.34
N LEU A 203 -12.01 3.14 3.84
CA LEU A 203 -12.31 3.81 5.09
C LEU A 203 -12.10 2.86 6.26
N ALA A 204 -11.12 3.17 7.11
CA ALA A 204 -10.85 2.45 8.35
C ALA A 204 -10.24 3.41 9.40
N PRO A 205 -10.20 3.01 10.67
CA PRO A 205 -9.44 3.75 11.68
C PRO A 205 -7.96 3.90 11.32
N ARG A 206 -7.38 5.05 11.65
CA ARG A 206 -5.97 5.38 11.38
C ARG A 206 -4.97 4.34 11.90
N GLY A 207 -5.31 3.65 12.98
CA GLY A 207 -4.45 2.64 13.59
C GLY A 207 -4.19 1.45 12.68
N PHE A 208 -5.02 1.23 11.65
CA PHE A 208 -4.80 0.18 10.67
C PHE A 208 -3.47 0.37 9.91
N ASP A 209 -3.29 1.52 9.26
CA ASP A 209 -2.04 1.80 8.53
C ASP A 209 -0.87 2.05 9.49
N VAL A 210 -1.13 2.71 10.63
CA VAL A 210 -0.09 3.00 11.62
C VAL A 210 0.51 1.70 12.17
N SER A 211 -0.30 0.72 12.60
CA SER A 211 0.24 -0.53 13.14
C SER A 211 0.88 -1.41 12.07
N TRP A 212 0.35 -1.40 10.84
CA TRP A 212 0.97 -2.12 9.73
C TRP A 212 2.37 -1.60 9.42
N CYS A 213 2.53 -0.27 9.35
CA CYS A 213 3.83 0.35 9.10
C CYS A 213 4.78 0.21 10.29
N ARG A 214 4.29 0.31 11.52
CA ARG A 214 5.07 0.03 12.73
C ARG A 214 5.62 -1.40 12.72
N LEU A 215 4.79 -2.38 12.40
CA LEU A 215 5.23 -3.77 12.27
C LEU A 215 6.31 -3.91 11.20
N ASP A 216 6.11 -3.34 10.01
CA ASP A 216 7.12 -3.33 8.94
C ASP A 216 8.47 -2.76 9.41
N LEU A 217 8.46 -1.59 10.04
CA LEU A 217 9.66 -0.94 10.54
C LEU A 217 10.32 -1.72 11.69
N ALA A 218 9.54 -2.32 12.59
CA ALA A 218 10.05 -3.19 13.64
C ALA A 218 10.72 -4.44 13.08
N LEU A 219 10.13 -5.05 12.05
CA LEU A 219 10.71 -6.20 11.35
C LEU A 219 11.98 -5.82 10.59
N LEU A 220 12.04 -4.65 9.96
CA LEU A 220 13.20 -4.23 9.17
C LEU A 220 14.35 -3.70 10.04
N HIS A 221 14.04 -2.83 11.00
CA HIS A 221 14.99 -1.94 11.66
C HIS A 221 14.86 -1.91 13.20
N GLY A 222 13.93 -2.66 13.77
CA GLY A 222 13.72 -2.75 15.22
C GLY A 222 12.76 -1.71 15.80
N PRO A 223 12.40 -1.86 17.09
CA PRO A 223 11.30 -1.15 17.73
C PRO A 223 11.48 0.38 17.75
N ASP A 224 12.70 0.88 17.95
CA ASP A 224 12.99 2.32 18.01
C ASP A 224 12.63 3.06 16.70
N THR A 225 12.72 2.35 15.57
CA THR A 225 12.33 2.91 14.26
C THR A 225 10.81 3.04 14.16
N ALA A 226 10.07 2.07 14.69
CA ALA A 226 8.60 2.13 14.76
C ALA A 226 8.10 3.24 15.69
N GLU A 227 8.82 3.51 16.79
CA GLU A 227 8.55 4.65 17.69
C GLU A 227 8.87 6.00 17.04
N THR A 228 9.97 6.09 16.29
CA THR A 228 10.31 7.29 15.50
C THR A 228 9.20 7.62 14.49
N PHE A 229 8.70 6.60 13.79
CA PHE A 229 7.57 6.73 12.85
C PHE A 229 6.30 7.20 13.56
N LEU A 230 5.93 6.57 14.68
CA LEU A 230 4.73 6.93 15.43
C LEU A 230 4.79 8.38 15.91
N THR A 231 5.92 8.78 16.48
CA THR A 231 6.14 10.16 16.94
C THR A 231 5.95 11.15 15.80
N ALA A 232 6.61 10.93 14.66
CA ALA A 232 6.50 11.81 13.50
C ALA A 232 5.08 11.85 12.91
N TYR A 233 4.37 10.72 12.93
CA TYR A 233 2.98 10.64 12.50
C TYR A 233 2.06 11.44 13.42
N GLU A 234 2.14 11.25 14.75
CA GLU A 234 1.28 11.92 15.71
C GLU A 234 1.52 13.43 15.75
N GLU A 235 2.78 13.86 15.64
CA GLU A 235 3.16 15.27 15.49
C GLU A 235 2.54 15.89 14.24
N ALA A 236 2.65 15.22 13.09
CA ALA A 236 2.12 15.72 11.83
C ALA A 236 0.58 15.67 11.77
N ALA A 237 -0.04 14.65 12.37
CA ALA A 237 -1.48 14.48 12.42
C ALA A 237 -2.15 15.40 13.47
N GLY A 238 -1.37 15.92 14.43
CA GLY A 238 -1.87 16.73 15.54
C GLY A 238 -2.75 15.94 16.52
N VAL A 239 -2.65 14.61 16.53
CA VAL A 239 -3.47 13.73 17.37
C VAL A 239 -2.76 12.40 17.62
N ALA A 240 -2.83 11.93 18.87
CA ALA A 240 -2.30 10.64 19.26
C ALA A 240 -3.16 9.49 18.71
N VAL A 241 -2.51 8.35 18.44
CA VAL A 241 -3.19 7.10 18.09
C VAL A 241 -3.63 6.42 19.37
N ALA A 242 -4.94 6.33 19.58
CA ALA A 242 -5.48 5.61 20.72
C ALA A 242 -5.31 4.09 20.54
N ASP A 243 -5.04 3.39 21.64
CA ASP A 243 -4.94 1.93 21.69
C ASP A 243 -3.83 1.35 20.79
N THR A 244 -2.69 2.05 20.62
CA THR A 244 -1.57 1.61 19.76
C THR A 244 -1.14 0.17 20.02
N ALA A 245 -1.02 -0.27 21.27
CA ALA A 245 -0.66 -1.64 21.58
C ALA A 245 -1.68 -2.67 21.06
N LEU A 246 -2.98 -2.36 21.15
CA LEU A 246 -4.03 -3.23 20.61
C LEU A 246 -4.05 -3.23 19.08
N TRP A 247 -3.72 -2.10 18.45
CA TRP A 247 -3.49 -2.02 17.00
C TRP A 247 -2.28 -2.85 16.57
N ASP A 248 -1.16 -2.80 17.31
CA ASP A 248 0.03 -3.62 17.03
C ASP A 248 -0.29 -5.12 17.17
N LEU A 249 -1.06 -5.52 18.19
CA LEU A 249 -1.59 -6.89 18.32
C LEU A 249 -2.52 -7.27 17.15
N PHE A 250 -3.33 -6.33 16.65
CA PHE A 250 -4.16 -6.55 15.47
C PHE A 250 -3.30 -6.83 14.22
N ALA A 251 -2.27 -6.02 13.95
CA ALA A 251 -1.34 -6.25 12.84
C ALA A 251 -0.60 -7.58 12.98
N LEU A 252 -0.16 -7.93 14.20
CA LEU A 252 0.48 -9.21 14.52
C LEU A 252 -0.44 -10.40 14.26
N SER A 253 -1.70 -10.34 14.66
CA SER A 253 -2.66 -11.43 14.44
C SER A 253 -2.89 -11.66 12.95
N ASN A 254 -3.04 -10.58 12.18
CA ASN A 254 -3.30 -10.65 10.73
C ASN A 254 -2.07 -11.05 9.90
N SER A 255 -0.85 -10.89 10.43
CA SER A 255 0.39 -11.31 9.77
C SER A 255 0.93 -12.65 10.29
N TYR A 256 0.36 -13.22 11.36
CA TYR A 256 0.95 -14.35 12.08
C TYR A 256 1.26 -15.56 11.20
N ARG A 257 0.48 -15.85 10.16
CA ARG A 257 0.69 -17.02 9.27
C ARG A 257 1.55 -16.74 8.05
N THR A 258 1.82 -15.47 7.77
CA THR A 258 2.33 -15.02 6.48
C THR A 258 3.58 -14.16 6.60
N VAL A 259 4.01 -13.79 7.81
CA VAL A 259 5.15 -12.87 7.97
C VAL A 259 6.41 -13.39 7.27
N GLU A 260 6.68 -14.69 7.28
CA GLU A 260 7.83 -15.27 6.57
C GLU A 260 7.68 -15.19 5.04
N THR A 261 6.44 -15.12 4.53
CA THR A 261 6.18 -14.99 3.08
C THR A 261 6.45 -13.58 2.57
N TRP A 262 6.75 -12.62 3.45
CA TRP A 262 7.12 -11.25 3.07
C TRP A 262 8.60 -11.14 2.66
N LEU A 263 9.41 -12.15 2.98
CA LEU A 263 10.85 -12.17 2.69
C LEU A 263 11.21 -11.78 1.25
N PRO A 264 10.56 -12.32 0.20
CA PRO A 264 10.89 -11.95 -1.18
C PRO A 264 10.68 -10.46 -1.46
N ASN A 265 9.66 -9.83 -0.87
CA ASN A 265 9.38 -8.41 -1.06
C ASN A 265 10.51 -7.55 -0.49
N TYR A 266 11.06 -7.93 0.67
CA TYR A 266 12.20 -7.23 1.27
C TYR A 266 13.49 -7.43 0.49
N HIS A 267 13.71 -8.65 -0.02
CA HIS A 267 14.87 -8.96 -0.85
C HIS A 267 14.87 -8.17 -2.15
N ASP A 268 13.72 -8.10 -2.83
CA ASP A 268 13.55 -7.34 -4.08
C ASP A 268 13.79 -5.83 -3.89
N LEU A 269 13.73 -5.33 -2.65
CA LEU A 269 13.95 -3.92 -2.28
C LEU A 269 15.29 -3.66 -1.59
N GLY A 270 16.19 -4.66 -1.55
CA GLY A 270 17.59 -4.51 -1.12
C GLY A 270 17.95 -5.14 0.22
N ARG A 271 16.99 -5.67 0.99
CA ARG A 271 17.23 -6.32 2.29
C ARG A 271 17.53 -7.82 2.17
N GLY A 272 18.47 -8.16 1.28
CA GLY A 272 18.94 -9.53 1.07
C GLY A 272 19.62 -10.17 2.28
N ASP A 273 19.92 -9.39 3.33
CA ASP A 273 20.46 -9.84 4.61
C ASP A 273 19.43 -10.56 5.50
N LEU A 274 18.14 -10.33 5.28
CA LEU A 274 17.08 -10.92 6.10
C LEU A 274 16.84 -12.40 5.73
N SER A 275 16.44 -13.19 6.72
CA SER A 275 15.91 -14.54 6.54
C SER A 275 14.48 -14.68 7.07
N ALA A 276 13.78 -15.75 6.69
CA ALA A 276 12.48 -16.07 7.27
C ALA A 276 12.53 -16.26 8.79
N ILE A 277 13.67 -16.76 9.31
CA ILE A 277 13.90 -16.92 10.75
C ILE A 277 13.97 -15.54 11.42
N ASP A 278 14.71 -14.58 10.84
CA ASP A 278 14.77 -13.21 11.35
C ASP A 278 13.38 -12.57 11.44
N LEU A 279 12.56 -12.73 10.40
CA LEU A 279 11.20 -12.19 10.37
C LEU A 279 10.34 -12.80 11.47
N ARG A 280 10.37 -14.13 11.64
CA ARG A 280 9.63 -14.81 12.70
C ARG A 280 10.10 -14.40 14.09
N GLU A 281 11.41 -14.37 14.34
CA GLU A 281 11.95 -13.98 15.65
C GLU A 281 11.59 -12.55 16.03
N ARG A 282 11.67 -11.61 15.07
CA ARG A 282 11.28 -10.21 15.30
C ARG A 282 9.77 -10.06 15.49
N HIS A 283 8.95 -10.80 14.74
CA HIS A 283 7.49 -10.85 14.91
C HIS A 283 7.10 -11.38 16.30
N THR A 284 7.72 -12.46 16.76
CA THR A 284 7.51 -13.03 18.10
C THR A 284 7.93 -12.03 19.18
N ARG A 285 9.11 -11.41 19.07
CA ARG A 285 9.56 -10.39 20.03
C ARG A 285 8.63 -9.19 20.09
N TRP A 286 8.14 -8.72 18.94
CA TRP A 286 7.15 -7.64 18.88
C TRP A 286 5.84 -8.05 19.55
N THR A 287 5.42 -9.32 19.41
CA THR A 287 4.25 -9.86 20.11
C THR A 287 4.44 -9.86 21.63
N GLU A 288 5.60 -10.30 22.13
CA GLU A 288 5.90 -10.34 23.58
C GLU A 288 5.93 -8.96 24.24
N VAL A 289 6.29 -7.91 23.51
CA VAL A 289 6.30 -6.53 24.02
C VAL A 289 4.89 -5.95 24.17
N HIS A 290 3.91 -6.47 23.44
CA HIS A 290 2.55 -5.90 23.36
C HIS A 290 1.45 -6.76 24.01
N LEU A 291 1.74 -8.03 24.34
CA LEU A 291 0.86 -8.91 25.13
C LEU A 291 0.92 -8.59 26.62
#